data_AF-A0A1H8V3D0-F1
#
_entry.id   AF-A0A1H8V3D0-F1
#
_cell.length_a   1.000
_cell.length_b   1.000
_cell.length_c   1.000
_cell.angle_alpha   90.00
_cell.angle_beta   90.00
_cell.angle_gamma   90.00
#
_symmetry.space_group_name_H-M   'P 1'
#
loop_
_entity.id
_entity.type
_entity.pdbx_description
1 polymer ?
#
loop_
_entity_poly.entity_id
_entity_poly.type
_entity_poly.pdbx_seq_one_letter_code
_entity_poly.pdbx_strand_id
1 'polypeptide(L)'
;MRTLIVGGYGSVGHTIAEELATASEGPGSVIVAGLDWNGLHRGAQFGEFWTGNGWDDSGRDADHLTVRTTVRHGLSHVRSFWESQGVWPGRPTENAGQIQYQPPTPADLHSSACAECEDDVWTGSRDPFVAEYDTGDVCGYCCYECYFTHRTQNHLEEVMGEASVYIPPK
;
A
#
# COMPACT_ATOMS: atom_id res chain seq x y z
N MET A 1 -23.76 -13.19 10.93
CA MET A 1 -22.67 -12.29 11.39
C MET A 1 -22.94 -10.93 10.75
N ARG A 2 -23.07 -9.85 11.53
CA ARG A 2 -23.24 -8.50 10.98
C ARG A 2 -22.07 -7.66 11.49
N THR A 3 -21.27 -7.14 10.56
CA THR A 3 -20.11 -6.29 10.86
C THR A 3 -20.53 -4.84 10.68
N LEU A 4 -20.28 -4.00 11.68
CA LEU A 4 -20.33 -2.55 11.57
C LEU A 4 -18.86 -2.06 11.69
N ILE A 5 -18.55 -0.85 11.22
CA ILE A 5 -17.19 -0.31 11.08
C ILE A 5 -17.18 1.08 11.75
N VAL A 6 -16.47 1.26 12.89
CA VAL A 6 -16.18 2.61 13.46
C VAL A 6 -14.67 2.87 13.45
N GLY A 7 -14.28 4.02 12.89
CA GLY A 7 -12.98 4.40 12.34
C GLY A 7 -11.71 4.42 13.20
N GLY A 8 -10.65 5.04 12.66
CA GLY A 8 -9.23 5.01 13.08
C GLY A 8 -8.85 5.63 14.43
N TYR A 9 -9.58 5.33 15.50
CA TYR A 9 -9.42 5.90 16.84
C TYR A 9 -8.38 5.20 17.74
N GLY A 10 -7.63 4.22 17.22
CA GLY A 10 -6.58 3.52 17.97
C GLY A 10 -7.00 2.95 19.32
N SER A 11 -6.21 3.19 20.37
CA SER A 11 -6.48 2.68 21.73
C SER A 11 -7.85 3.10 22.28
N VAL A 12 -8.30 4.30 21.97
CA VAL A 12 -9.65 4.78 22.35
C VAL A 12 -10.74 3.98 21.65
N GLY A 13 -10.55 3.68 20.36
CA GLY A 13 -11.48 2.83 19.60
C GLY A 13 -11.53 1.39 20.15
N HIS A 14 -10.39 0.88 20.63
CA HIS A 14 -10.32 -0.44 21.25
C HIS A 14 -11.11 -0.48 22.58
N THR A 15 -10.92 0.49 23.48
CA THR A 15 -11.67 0.57 24.75
C THR A 15 -13.18 0.66 24.52
N ILE A 16 -13.61 1.50 23.57
CA ILE A 16 -15.04 1.61 23.21
C ILE A 16 -15.57 0.26 22.69
N ALA A 17 -14.79 -0.46 21.89
CA ALA A 17 -15.18 -1.78 21.40
C ALA A 17 -15.31 -2.81 22.53
N GLU A 18 -14.42 -2.80 23.52
CA GLU A 18 -14.49 -3.68 24.70
C GLU A 18 -15.71 -3.38 25.58
N GLU A 19 -15.99 -2.10 25.83
CA GLU A 19 -17.18 -1.67 26.59
C GLU A 19 -18.49 -2.07 25.89
N LEU A 20 -18.55 -1.92 24.56
CA LEU A 20 -19.72 -2.33 23.78
C LEU A 20 -19.89 -3.85 23.70
N ALA A 21 -18.78 -4.59 23.60
CA ALA A 21 -18.81 -6.06 23.60
C ALA A 21 -19.34 -6.60 24.94
N THR A 22 -18.88 -6.04 26.06
CA THR A 22 -19.31 -6.44 27.41
C THR A 22 -20.75 -6.06 27.75
N ALA A 23 -21.30 -5.01 27.10
CA ALA A 23 -22.70 -4.60 27.27
C ALA A 23 -23.72 -5.50 26.53
N SER A 24 -23.28 -6.47 25.73
CA SER A 24 -24.15 -7.34 24.93
C SER A 24 -24.12 -8.78 25.44
N GLU A 25 -25.27 -9.32 25.86
CA GLU A 25 -25.38 -10.66 26.45
C GLU A 25 -25.09 -11.78 25.42
N GLY A 26 -23.87 -12.32 25.42
CA GLY A 26 -23.54 -13.66 24.91
C GLY A 26 -22.56 -13.73 23.72
N PRO A 27 -21.92 -14.89 23.44
CA PRO A 27 -20.69 -15.01 22.63
C PRO A 27 -20.84 -14.84 21.10
N GLY A 28 -21.85 -14.11 20.64
CA GLY A 28 -22.13 -13.84 19.22
C GLY A 28 -22.14 -12.36 18.83
N SER A 29 -21.78 -11.46 19.74
CA SER A 29 -21.96 -10.02 19.60
C SER A 29 -20.72 -9.30 19.07
N VAL A 30 -20.56 -9.40 17.75
CA VAL A 30 -20.16 -8.30 16.84
C VAL A 30 -19.12 -7.29 17.41
N ILE A 31 -17.83 -7.52 17.12
CA ILE A 31 -16.79 -6.49 17.21
C ILE A 31 -16.71 -5.75 15.87
N VAL A 32 -16.72 -4.43 15.96
CA VAL A 32 -16.94 -3.48 14.87
C VAL A 32 -15.67 -2.65 14.71
N ALA A 33 -14.63 -3.27 14.15
CA ALA A 33 -13.40 -2.55 13.83
C ALA A 33 -13.58 -1.91 12.46
N GLY A 34 -13.87 -0.62 12.44
CA GLY A 34 -13.90 0.13 11.21
C GLY A 34 -12.64 0.89 10.98
N LEU A 35 -12.20 0.91 9.73
CA LEU A 35 -11.16 1.83 9.34
C LEU A 35 -11.81 3.05 8.68
N ASP A 36 -11.69 4.21 9.32
CA ASP A 36 -12.02 5.48 8.64
C ASP A 36 -10.88 5.78 7.68
N TRP A 37 -11.08 5.31 6.45
CA TRP A 37 -10.17 5.50 5.33
C TRP A 37 -9.92 6.97 5.01
N ASN A 38 -10.90 7.86 5.28
CA ASN A 38 -10.76 9.29 4.99
C ASN A 38 -9.75 9.96 5.92
N GLY A 39 -9.65 9.50 7.17
CA GLY A 39 -8.65 10.00 8.12
C GLY A 39 -7.22 9.77 7.62
N LEU A 40 -6.92 8.58 7.10
CA LEU A 40 -5.58 8.22 6.61
C LEU A 40 -5.18 9.00 5.38
N HIS A 41 -6.10 9.17 4.42
CA HIS A 41 -5.86 10.02 3.27
C HIS A 41 -5.68 11.48 3.65
N ARG A 42 -6.50 11.99 4.57
CA ARG A 42 -6.40 13.39 4.99
C ARG A 42 -5.12 13.66 5.77
N GLY A 43 -4.74 12.78 6.70
CA GLY A 43 -3.46 12.90 7.42
C GLY A 43 -2.27 12.89 6.46
N ALA A 44 -2.29 11.97 5.48
CA ALA A 44 -1.20 11.84 4.53
C ALA A 44 -1.00 13.06 3.61
N GLN A 45 -2.06 13.83 3.32
CA GLN A 45 -1.92 15.12 2.62
C GLN A 45 -1.08 16.13 3.41
N PHE A 46 -1.00 15.97 4.72
CA PHE A 46 -0.18 16.78 5.61
C PHE A 46 1.07 16.06 6.09
N GLY A 47 1.48 14.95 5.46
CA GLY A 47 2.62 14.15 5.90
C GLY A 47 2.40 13.36 7.20
N GLU A 48 1.16 13.28 7.68
CA GLU A 48 0.81 12.53 8.89
C GLU A 48 0.38 11.09 8.55
N PHE A 49 0.72 10.14 9.41
CA PHE A 49 0.26 8.76 9.32
C PHE A 49 -0.15 8.22 10.68
N TRP A 50 -0.99 7.19 10.69
CA TRP A 50 -1.46 6.59 11.93
C TRP A 50 -0.45 5.57 12.49
N THR A 51 -0.30 5.54 13.81
CA THR A 51 0.45 4.54 14.59
C THR A 51 -0.40 4.04 15.77
N GLY A 52 0.05 2.97 16.44
CA GLY A 52 -0.60 2.47 17.67
C GLY A 52 -0.77 3.51 18.78
N ASN A 53 0.03 4.59 18.76
CA ASN A 53 -0.01 5.68 19.72
C ASN A 53 -0.80 6.91 19.22
N GLY A 54 -1.39 6.86 18.02
CA GLY A 54 -2.11 7.98 17.39
C GLY A 54 -1.45 8.47 16.10
N TRP A 55 -1.84 9.68 15.67
CA TRP A 55 -1.25 10.32 14.49
C TRP A 55 0.18 10.76 14.76
N ASP A 56 1.08 10.38 13.86
CA ASP A 56 2.48 10.74 13.83
C ASP A 56 2.71 11.69 12.64
N ASP A 57 3.41 12.80 12.88
CA ASP A 57 3.65 13.86 11.90
C ASP A 57 5.09 13.88 11.37
N SER A 58 5.93 12.91 11.73
CA SER A 58 7.32 12.82 11.27
C SER A 58 7.46 12.63 9.75
N GLY A 59 6.39 12.25 9.06
CA GLY A 59 6.36 12.20 7.59
C GLY A 59 6.29 13.59 6.92
N ARG A 60 6.04 14.66 7.68
CA ARG A 60 6.06 16.05 7.17
C ARG A 60 7.41 16.47 6.60
N ASP A 61 8.48 16.00 7.22
CA ASP A 61 9.86 16.36 6.85
C ASP A 61 10.50 15.36 5.88
N ALA A 62 9.73 14.39 5.40
CA ALA A 62 10.20 13.39 4.46
C ALA A 62 9.89 13.83 3.02
N ASP A 63 10.83 14.56 2.42
CA ASP A 63 10.75 15.14 1.05
C ASP A 63 10.38 14.13 -0.08
N HIS A 64 10.38 12.83 0.21
CA HIS A 64 10.21 11.75 -0.76
C HIS A 64 8.99 10.84 -0.49
N LEU A 65 8.20 11.10 0.56
CA LEU A 65 7.00 10.29 0.84
C LEU A 65 5.78 10.89 0.15
N THR A 66 5.26 10.15 -0.83
CA THR A 66 4.01 10.50 -1.50
C THR A 66 2.81 10.27 -0.58
N VAL A 67 1.66 10.92 -0.85
CA VAL A 67 0.41 10.73 -0.09
C VAL A 67 0.04 9.24 0.00
N ARG A 68 0.13 8.49 -1.10
CA ARG A 68 -0.20 7.06 -1.09
C ARG A 68 0.83 6.25 -0.29
N THR A 69 2.13 6.58 -0.37
CA THR A 69 3.15 5.92 0.47
C THR A 69 2.85 6.13 1.95
N THR A 70 2.52 7.36 2.34
CA THR A 70 2.14 7.72 3.72
C THR A 70 0.85 7.01 4.15
N VAL A 71 -0.13 6.88 3.25
CA VAL A 71 -1.36 6.10 3.50
C VAL A 71 -1.04 4.62 3.70
N ARG A 72 -0.23 4.00 2.83
CA ARG A 72 0.18 2.59 2.94
C ARG A 72 0.93 2.33 4.24
N HIS A 73 1.81 3.26 4.62
CA HIS A 73 2.52 3.21 5.90
C HIS A 73 1.53 3.22 7.07
N GLY A 74 0.63 4.20 7.13
CA GLY A 74 -0.41 4.28 8.16
C GLY A 74 -1.31 3.04 8.22
N LEU A 75 -1.76 2.53 7.06
CA LEU A 75 -2.56 1.30 6.98
C LEU A 75 -1.84 0.07 7.51
N SER A 76 -0.54 -0.05 7.22
CA SER A 76 0.29 -1.14 7.73
C SER A 76 0.36 -1.10 9.25
N HIS A 77 0.52 0.10 9.84
CA HIS A 77 0.48 0.25 11.30
C HIS A 77 -0.89 -0.10 11.88
N VAL A 78 -1.98 0.36 11.25
CA VAL A 78 -3.33 0.02 11.71
C VAL A 78 -3.55 -1.49 11.70
N ARG A 79 -3.16 -2.15 10.61
CA ARG A 79 -3.24 -3.60 10.49
C ARG A 79 -2.43 -4.29 11.60
N SER A 80 -1.15 -3.96 11.75
CA SER A 80 -0.27 -4.56 12.77
C SER A 80 -0.82 -4.38 14.18
N PHE A 81 -1.36 -3.20 14.50
CA PHE A 81 -2.01 -2.95 15.78
C PHE A 81 -3.18 -3.90 16.01
N TRP A 82 -4.16 -3.95 15.09
CA TRP A 82 -5.34 -4.80 15.27
C TRP A 82 -5.04 -6.30 15.19
N GLU A 83 -4.01 -6.70 14.43
CA GLU A 83 -3.49 -8.08 14.43
C GLU A 83 -2.95 -8.42 15.83
N SER A 84 -2.18 -7.52 16.46
CA SER A 84 -1.66 -7.72 17.83
C SER A 84 -2.78 -7.80 18.89
N GLN A 85 -3.92 -7.16 18.64
CA GLN A 85 -5.09 -7.21 19.53
C GLN A 85 -6.01 -8.41 19.23
N GLY A 86 -5.69 -9.27 18.25
CA GLY A 86 -6.46 -10.48 17.92
C GLY A 86 -7.82 -10.21 17.27
N VAL A 87 -8.09 -8.98 16.84
CA VAL A 87 -9.38 -8.55 16.24
C VAL A 87 -9.30 -8.34 14.74
N TRP A 88 -8.11 -8.23 14.17
CA TRP A 88 -7.97 -8.16 12.72
C TRP A 88 -8.49 -9.47 12.10
N PRO A 89 -9.41 -9.41 11.14
CA PRO A 89 -9.89 -10.63 10.49
C PRO A 89 -8.70 -11.34 9.86
N GLY A 90 -8.58 -12.65 10.11
CA GLY A 90 -7.71 -13.49 9.30
C GLY A 90 -8.04 -13.29 7.82
N ARG A 91 -7.07 -13.57 6.92
CA ARG A 91 -7.30 -13.46 5.47
C ARG A 91 -8.68 -14.02 5.13
N PRO A 92 -9.51 -13.30 4.35
CA PRO A 92 -10.77 -13.84 3.89
C PRO A 92 -10.52 -15.25 3.36
N THR A 93 -11.28 -16.23 3.85
CA THR A 93 -11.29 -17.56 3.25
C THR A 93 -11.50 -17.40 1.75
N GLU A 94 -10.76 -18.19 0.98
CA GLU A 94 -10.41 -18.06 -0.45
C GLU A 94 -11.58 -18.04 -1.47
N ASN A 95 -12.77 -17.58 -1.09
CA ASN A 95 -13.98 -17.59 -1.90
C ASN A 95 -14.44 -16.22 -2.39
N ALA A 96 -13.71 -15.13 -2.10
CA ALA A 96 -13.80 -13.92 -2.90
C ALA A 96 -12.76 -14.07 -4.01
N GLY A 97 -13.20 -14.37 -5.24
CA GLY A 97 -12.35 -14.66 -6.39
C GLY A 97 -11.07 -13.83 -6.37
N GLN A 98 -9.97 -14.49 -6.02
CA GLN A 98 -8.67 -13.87 -5.89
C GLN A 98 -8.29 -13.40 -7.29
N ILE A 99 -8.48 -12.11 -7.57
CA ILE A 99 -7.77 -11.47 -8.68
C ILE A 99 -6.32 -11.47 -8.21
N GLN A 100 -5.60 -12.55 -8.50
CA GLN A 100 -4.17 -12.61 -8.26
C GLN A 100 -3.55 -11.60 -9.20
N TYR A 101 -2.99 -10.52 -8.64
CA TYR A 101 -2.20 -9.57 -9.39
C TYR A 101 -1.04 -10.31 -10.05
N GLN A 102 -0.91 -10.15 -11.36
CA GLN A 102 0.20 -10.69 -12.13
C GLN A 102 1.23 -9.57 -12.28
N PRO A 103 2.48 -9.77 -11.80
CA PRO A 103 3.57 -8.82 -12.04
C PRO A 103 3.74 -8.54 -13.53
N PRO A 104 4.19 -7.33 -13.92
CA PRO A 104 4.49 -7.05 -15.30
C PRO A 104 5.62 -7.95 -15.79
N THR A 105 5.61 -8.23 -17.08
CA THR A 105 6.62 -9.04 -17.77
C THR A 105 7.19 -8.23 -18.93
N PRO A 106 8.34 -8.63 -19.50
CA PRO A 106 8.88 -8.03 -20.71
C PRO A 106 7.88 -7.99 -21.88
N ALA A 107 6.92 -8.92 -21.94
CA ALA A 107 5.91 -8.98 -22.99
C ALA A 107 4.85 -7.88 -22.89
N ASP A 108 4.72 -7.24 -21.72
CA ASP A 108 3.76 -6.17 -21.48
C ASP A 108 4.27 -4.80 -21.92
N LEU A 109 5.55 -4.71 -22.32
CA LEU A 109 6.13 -3.48 -22.86
C LEU A 109 5.60 -3.15 -24.25
N HIS A 110 5.11 -1.92 -24.42
CA HIS A 110 4.70 -1.42 -25.72
C HIS A 110 5.88 -1.13 -26.67
N SER A 111 7.06 -0.84 -26.10
CA SER A 111 8.29 -0.51 -26.81
C SER A 111 9.49 -1.08 -26.07
N SER A 112 10.54 -1.48 -26.79
CA SER A 112 11.83 -1.83 -26.18
C SER A 112 12.68 -0.60 -25.84
N ALA A 113 12.20 0.62 -26.08
CA ALA A 113 12.88 1.85 -25.69
C ALA A 113 12.74 2.11 -24.18
N CYS A 114 13.86 2.48 -23.56
CA CYS A 114 13.93 2.92 -22.18
C CYS A 114 13.10 4.19 -22.01
N ALA A 115 12.21 4.23 -21.01
CA ALA A 115 11.32 5.36 -20.80
C ALA A 115 12.04 6.65 -20.37
N GLU A 116 13.28 6.56 -19.86
CA GLU A 116 14.09 7.72 -19.47
C GLU A 116 15.02 8.21 -20.60
N CYS A 117 15.80 7.31 -21.19
CA CYS A 117 16.91 7.68 -22.07
C CYS A 117 16.74 7.23 -23.52
N GLU A 118 15.61 6.62 -23.88
CA GLU A 118 15.25 6.14 -25.22
C GLU A 118 16.14 5.02 -25.81
N ASP A 119 17.25 4.66 -25.16
CA ASP A 119 18.07 3.49 -25.51
C ASP A 119 17.25 2.19 -25.43
N ASP A 120 17.68 1.14 -26.13
CA ASP A 120 17.03 -0.16 -26.01
C ASP A 120 17.28 -0.80 -24.62
N VAL A 121 16.19 -1.26 -24.00
CA VAL A 121 16.13 -1.83 -22.63
C VAL A 121 16.99 -3.08 -22.50
N TRP A 122 17.09 -3.90 -23.54
CA TRP A 122 17.62 -5.27 -23.47
C TRP A 122 19.05 -5.40 -24.00
N THR A 123 19.49 -4.47 -24.84
CA THR A 123 20.80 -4.54 -25.51
C THR A 123 21.97 -4.14 -24.62
N GLY A 124 21.71 -3.45 -23.49
CA GLY A 124 22.75 -3.01 -22.56
C GLY A 124 23.05 -4.03 -21.45
N SER A 125 24.28 -3.99 -20.92
CA SER A 125 24.69 -4.77 -19.73
C SER A 125 24.31 -4.10 -18.41
N ARG A 126 23.26 -3.27 -18.39
CA ARG A 126 23.00 -2.30 -17.32
C ARG A 126 21.90 -2.72 -16.32
N ASP A 127 21.62 -4.03 -16.25
CA ASP A 127 20.55 -4.65 -15.42
C ASP A 127 19.16 -4.05 -15.72
N PRO A 128 18.39 -4.62 -16.67
CA PRO A 128 17.11 -4.05 -17.08
C PRO A 128 16.01 -4.17 -16.01
N PHE A 129 14.99 -3.32 -16.10
CA PHE A 129 13.80 -3.36 -15.24
C PHE A 129 12.53 -3.14 -16.06
N VAL A 130 11.42 -3.72 -15.61
CA VAL A 130 10.07 -3.38 -16.09
C VAL A 130 9.21 -3.02 -14.88
N ALA A 131 8.49 -1.91 -14.93
CA ALA A 131 7.62 -1.48 -13.83
C ALA A 131 6.23 -1.10 -14.33
N GLU A 132 5.20 -1.48 -13.58
CA GLU A 132 3.82 -1.05 -13.77
C GLU A 132 3.45 0.03 -12.74
N TYR A 133 2.91 1.14 -13.22
CA TYR A 133 2.52 2.29 -12.40
C TYR A 133 1.01 2.36 -12.18
N ASP A 134 0.60 3.12 -11.17
CA ASP A 134 -0.80 3.39 -10.83
C ASP A 134 -1.57 4.15 -11.92
N THR A 135 -0.86 4.72 -12.90
CA THR A 135 -1.43 5.28 -14.13
C THR A 135 -1.95 4.20 -15.09
N GLY A 136 -1.53 2.94 -14.89
CA GLY A 136 -1.75 1.83 -15.81
C GLY A 136 -0.65 1.67 -16.87
N ASP A 137 0.38 2.52 -16.83
CA ASP A 137 1.51 2.42 -17.75
C ASP A 137 2.49 1.33 -17.31
N VAL A 138 2.99 0.56 -18.28
CA VAL A 138 4.09 -0.39 -18.11
C VAL A 138 5.30 0.13 -18.85
N CYS A 139 6.36 0.46 -18.11
CA CYS A 139 7.57 1.07 -18.66
C CYS A 139 8.79 0.15 -18.51
N GLY A 140 9.68 0.22 -19.51
CA GLY A 140 10.95 -0.49 -19.51
C GLY A 140 12.10 0.45 -19.22
N TYR A 141 13.10 -0.04 -18.49
CA TYR A 141 14.29 0.72 -18.13
C TYR A 141 15.55 -0.10 -18.38
N CYS A 142 16.54 0.52 -19.01
CA CYS A 142 17.81 -0.17 -19.25
C CYS A 142 18.64 -0.36 -17.96
N CYS A 143 18.35 0.40 -16.89
CA CYS A 143 19.04 0.31 -15.60
C CYS A 143 18.22 0.91 -14.44
N TYR A 144 18.66 0.65 -13.21
CA TYR A 144 18.02 1.18 -11.99
C TYR A 144 18.01 2.72 -11.95
N GLU A 145 19.07 3.38 -12.42
CA GLU A 145 19.15 4.84 -12.41
C GLU A 145 18.09 5.48 -13.33
N CYS A 146 17.83 4.88 -14.49
CA CYS A 146 16.76 5.32 -15.40
C CYS A 146 15.38 5.12 -14.75
N TYR A 147 15.15 3.95 -14.13
CA TYR A 147 13.92 3.67 -13.39
C TYR A 147 13.69 4.69 -12.28
N PHE A 148 14.69 4.92 -11.42
CA PHE A 148 14.57 5.84 -10.29
C PHE A 148 14.37 7.30 -10.73
N THR A 149 15.09 7.73 -11.76
CA THR A 149 15.01 9.10 -12.30
C THR A 149 13.64 9.37 -12.90
N HIS A 150 13.19 8.53 -13.83
CA HIS A 150 11.89 8.66 -14.48
C HIS A 150 10.74 8.64 -13.47
N ARG A 151 10.76 7.66 -12.55
CA ARG A 151 9.79 7.55 -11.46
C ARG A 151 9.68 8.83 -10.65
N THR A 152 10.83 9.37 -10.22
CA THR A 152 10.88 10.52 -9.32
C THR A 152 10.45 11.80 -10.02
N GLN A 153 10.92 12.04 -11.25
CA GLN A 153 10.57 13.23 -12.04
C GLN A 153 9.09 13.28 -12.41
N ASN A 154 8.50 12.12 -12.69
CA ASN A 154 7.10 12.03 -13.10
C ASN A 154 6.14 11.73 -11.93
N HIS A 155 6.65 11.68 -10.70
CA HIS A 155 5.88 11.36 -9.49
C HIS A 155 5.07 10.06 -9.62
N LEU A 156 5.66 9.05 -10.28
CA LEU A 156 5.01 7.77 -10.53
C LEU A 156 5.12 6.85 -9.33
N GLU A 157 4.09 6.02 -9.13
CA GLU A 157 4.06 5.05 -8.05
C GLU A 157 3.69 3.66 -8.58
N GLU A 158 4.39 2.65 -8.06
CA GLU A 158 4.17 1.28 -8.45
C GLU A 158 2.81 0.78 -7.96
N VAL A 159 2.02 0.17 -8.85
CA VAL A 159 0.62 -0.19 -8.55
C VAL A 159 0.51 -1.14 -7.35
N MET A 160 1.44 -2.08 -7.19
CA MET A 160 1.54 -3.04 -6.09
C MET A 160 2.91 -3.00 -5.38
N GLY A 161 3.61 -1.86 -5.41
CA GLY A 161 4.94 -1.73 -4.79
C GLY A 161 5.98 -2.61 -5.50
N GLU A 162 6.86 -3.27 -4.75
CA GLU A 162 7.91 -4.15 -5.32
C GLU A 162 7.35 -5.27 -6.20
N ALA A 163 6.11 -5.74 -5.95
CA ALA A 163 5.48 -6.78 -6.75
C ALA A 163 5.17 -6.32 -8.19
N SER A 164 5.15 -5.02 -8.45
CA SER A 164 4.95 -4.42 -9.78
C SER A 164 6.25 -4.11 -10.50
N VAL A 165 7.39 -4.57 -9.98
CA VAL A 165 8.69 -4.41 -10.60
C VAL A 165 9.22 -5.77 -10.97
N TYR A 166 9.42 -5.98 -12.27
CA TYR A 166 10.10 -7.15 -12.80
C TYR A 166 11.59 -6.86 -12.97
N ILE A 167 12.39 -7.74 -12.36
CA ILE A 167 13.84 -7.76 -12.48
C ILE A 167 14.20 -9.08 -13.19
N PRO A 168 14.87 -9.03 -14.36
CA PRO A 168 15.32 -10.22 -15.06
C PRO A 168 16.22 -11.08 -14.17
N PRO A 169 16.11 -12.42 -14.25
CA PRO A 169 17.03 -13.32 -13.56
C PRO A 169 18.46 -13.15 -14.10
N LYS A 170 19.44 -13.25 -13.21
CA LYS A 170 20.89 -13.22 -13.52
C LYS A 170 21.40 -14.55 -14.04
#